data_AF-A0A516P224-F1
#
_entry.id   AF-A0A516P224-F1
#
_cell.length_a   1.000
_cell.length_b   1.000
_cell.length_c   1.000
_cell.angle_alpha   90.00
_cell.angle_beta   90.00
_cell.angle_gamma   90.00
#
_symmetry.space_group_name_H-M   'P 1'
#
loop_
_entity.id
_entity.type
_entity.pdbx_description
1 polymer ?
#
loop_
_entity_poly.entity_id
_entity_poly.type
_entity_poly.pdbx_seq_one_letter_code
_entity_poly.pdbx_strand_id
1 'polypeptide(L)'
;MGFFSFFRKKAQPIKSKNDHHIVYEVNLNDEGIQKINEELENEYLNRWIGKNIIEGSSDDGHIIYKTNRVNSVERNEIGFYGLKHYSSDGNYCAVNLDDDIEYNLALVDVANQKILFKKKLVRPKRCLVTSSGVLICEDWGDNKNKSNFIYIYDKNGIELLKKVHRYFLGDIFQLSDNESVFNYELNLTHQKFKINLKELTE
;
A
#
# COMPACT_ATOMS: atom_id res chain seq x y z
N MET A 1 26.37 12.20 2.15
CA MET A 1 27.16 11.30 3.03
C MET A 1 26.49 11.29 4.39
N GLY A 2 26.33 10.18 5.10
CA GLY A 2 26.58 8.80 4.69
C GLY A 2 25.67 7.84 5.47
N PHE A 3 24.95 6.97 4.74
CA PHE A 3 24.18 5.87 5.31
C PHE A 3 25.08 4.61 5.41
N PHE A 4 24.80 3.73 6.38
CA PHE A 4 25.43 2.43 6.60
C PHE A 4 26.97 2.43 6.85
N SER A 5 27.39 2.63 8.10
CA SER A 5 28.78 2.37 8.53
C SER A 5 28.93 1.55 9.82
N PHE A 6 27.91 1.46 10.69
CA PHE A 6 28.08 0.96 12.06
C PHE A 6 27.95 -0.57 12.27
N PHE A 7 27.37 -1.32 11.33
CA PHE A 7 27.16 -2.77 11.49
C PHE A 7 28.01 -3.61 10.52
N ARG A 8 29.31 -3.72 10.83
CA ARG A 8 30.25 -4.66 10.18
C ARG A 8 30.67 -5.81 11.10
N LYS A 9 29.70 -6.62 11.51
CA LYS A 9 29.93 -8.07 11.72
C LYS A 9 29.24 -8.83 10.59
N LYS A 10 29.90 -9.84 10.04
CA LYS A 10 29.38 -10.59 8.88
C LYS A 10 28.18 -11.44 9.32
N ALA A 11 26.96 -11.05 8.95
CA ALA A 11 25.83 -11.95 8.98
C ALA A 11 26.16 -13.18 8.11
N GLN A 12 26.12 -14.38 8.71
CA GLN A 12 26.33 -15.62 7.98
C GLN A 12 24.96 -16.26 7.71
N PRO A 13 24.59 -16.53 6.45
CA PRO A 13 23.27 -17.08 6.13
C PRO A 13 23.18 -18.55 6.57
N ILE A 14 22.44 -18.82 7.66
CA ILE A 14 22.10 -20.17 8.08
C ILE A 14 21.02 -20.71 7.16
N LYS A 15 21.32 -21.76 6.38
CA LYS A 15 20.33 -22.44 5.56
C LYS A 15 19.45 -23.35 6.42
N SER A 16 18.30 -22.84 6.88
CA SER A 16 17.16 -23.69 7.21
C SER A 16 16.72 -24.49 5.98
N LYS A 17 16.06 -25.64 6.19
CA LYS A 17 15.84 -26.64 5.15
C LYS A 17 14.41 -26.68 4.56
N ASN A 18 13.48 -25.95 5.15
CA ASN A 18 12.12 -25.72 4.64
C ASN A 18 11.82 -24.22 4.62
N ASP A 19 11.05 -23.81 3.60
CA ASP A 19 10.44 -22.50 3.36
C ASP A 19 11.37 -21.27 3.23
N HIS A 20 10.88 -20.27 2.48
CA HIS A 20 11.70 -19.23 1.84
C HIS A 20 11.97 -17.99 2.72
N HIS A 21 12.37 -18.21 3.97
CA HIS A 21 12.73 -17.12 4.89
C HIS A 21 14.24 -16.82 4.86
N ILE A 22 14.62 -15.65 4.35
CA ILE A 22 15.98 -15.11 4.49
C ILE A 22 16.02 -14.28 5.79
N VAL A 23 16.55 -14.88 6.85
CA VAL A 23 16.65 -14.25 8.17
C VAL A 23 17.93 -13.41 8.26
N TYR A 24 17.80 -12.19 8.78
CA TYR A 24 18.93 -11.32 9.15
C TYR A 24 18.95 -11.14 10.67
N GLU A 25 19.91 -11.78 11.33
CA GLU A 25 20.10 -11.68 12.78
C GLU A 25 20.83 -10.38 13.15
N VAL A 26 20.21 -9.55 14.00
CA VAL A 26 20.80 -8.30 14.52
C VAL A 26 20.62 -8.27 16.04
N ASN A 27 21.72 -8.44 16.76
CA ASN A 27 21.75 -8.24 18.22
C ASN A 27 21.80 -6.73 18.52
N LEU A 28 20.79 -6.23 19.24
CA LEU A 28 20.73 -4.87 19.80
C LEU A 28 20.65 -4.95 21.32
N ASN A 29 21.21 -3.95 22.00
CA ASN A 29 21.08 -3.77 23.45
C ASN A 29 19.87 -2.88 23.78
N ASP A 30 19.49 -2.84 25.07
CA ASP A 30 18.29 -2.14 25.53
C ASP A 30 18.26 -0.65 25.14
N GLU A 31 19.40 0.06 25.22
CA GLU A 31 19.52 1.45 24.76
C GLU A 31 19.22 1.61 23.26
N GLY A 32 19.60 0.62 22.44
CA GLY A 32 19.31 0.60 21.01
C GLY A 32 17.82 0.40 20.72
N ILE A 33 17.14 -0.44 21.51
CA ILE A 33 15.69 -0.63 21.45
C ILE A 33 14.97 0.66 21.89
N GLN A 34 15.42 1.26 22.99
CA GLN A 34 14.85 2.49 23.55
C GLN A 34 14.95 3.64 22.54
N LYS A 35 16.11 3.81 21.89
CA LYS A 35 16.32 4.84 20.88
C LYS A 35 15.51 4.61 19.60
N ILE A 36 15.34 3.36 19.17
CA ILE A 36 14.44 3.03 18.06
C ILE A 36 12.99 3.40 18.41
N ASN A 37 12.56 3.17 19.66
CA ASN A 37 11.22 3.56 20.11
C ASN A 37 11.04 5.09 20.16
N GLU A 38 12.01 5.84 20.67
CA GLU A 38 11.98 7.32 20.65
C GLU A 38 11.96 7.89 19.22
N GLU A 39 12.77 7.33 18.31
CA GLU A 39 12.78 7.72 16.90
C GLU A 39 11.44 7.36 16.22
N LEU A 40 10.84 6.20 16.54
CA LEU A 40 9.51 5.80 16.06
C LEU A 40 8.37 6.68 16.60
N GLU A 41 8.37 7.02 17.89
CA GLU A 41 7.33 7.89 18.49
C GLU A 41 7.38 9.31 17.89
N ASN A 42 8.58 9.84 17.66
CA ASN A 42 8.75 11.11 16.95
C ASN A 42 8.33 10.99 15.47
N GLU A 43 8.56 9.85 14.80
CA GLU A 43 8.01 9.58 13.47
C GLU A 43 6.48 9.43 13.48
N TYR A 44 5.89 9.01 14.60
CA TYR A 44 4.46 8.77 14.74
C TYR A 44 3.67 10.06 15.00
N LEU A 45 4.17 10.91 15.89
CA LEU A 45 3.56 12.20 16.24
C LEU A 45 3.56 13.22 15.08
N ASN A 46 4.44 13.04 14.09
CA ASN A 46 4.57 13.94 12.94
C ASN A 46 3.81 13.48 11.66
N ARG A 47 2.94 12.46 11.75
CA ARG A 47 2.23 11.88 10.59
C ARG A 47 0.73 12.13 10.58
N TRP A 48 0.29 12.95 9.62
CA TRP A 48 -1.13 13.24 9.33
C TRP A 48 -1.97 12.00 9.00
N ILE A 49 -1.34 10.97 8.42
CA ILE A 49 -1.88 9.61 8.34
C ILE A 49 -0.80 8.64 8.82
N GLY A 50 -1.05 7.96 9.95
CA GLY A 50 -0.10 7.08 10.61
C GLY A 50 0.17 5.81 9.80
N LYS A 51 1.45 5.53 9.53
CA LYS A 51 1.90 4.23 9.00
C LYS A 51 1.60 3.13 10.03
N ASN A 52 1.57 1.86 9.60
CA ASN A 52 1.24 0.72 10.47
C ASN A 52 2.10 0.71 11.75
N ILE A 53 1.45 0.67 12.91
CA ILE A 53 2.11 0.59 14.22
C ILE A 53 2.76 -0.79 14.34
N ILE A 54 4.00 -0.89 14.84
CA ILE A 54 4.53 -2.16 15.35
C ILE A 54 3.85 -2.41 16.71
N GLU A 55 2.93 -3.37 16.75
CA GLU A 55 2.11 -3.68 17.92
C GLU A 55 2.84 -4.61 18.91
N GLY A 56 3.97 -5.18 18.50
CA GLY A 56 4.87 -5.94 19.36
C GLY A 56 5.74 -6.91 18.56
N SER A 57 6.45 -7.78 19.27
CA SER A 57 7.12 -8.97 18.72
C SER A 57 6.70 -10.20 19.52
N SER A 58 6.46 -11.32 18.85
CA SER A 58 6.31 -12.63 19.52
C SER A 58 7.67 -13.21 19.95
N ASP A 59 7.65 -14.19 20.85
CA ASP A 59 8.85 -14.80 21.44
C ASP A 59 9.77 -15.53 20.42
N ASP A 60 9.25 -15.83 19.22
CA ASP A 60 9.95 -16.38 18.07
C ASP A 60 10.49 -15.31 17.09
N GLY A 61 10.28 -14.02 17.40
CA GLY A 61 10.84 -12.88 16.68
C GLY A 61 9.96 -12.30 15.57
N HIS A 62 8.72 -12.73 15.38
CA HIS A 62 7.82 -12.12 14.40
C HIS A 62 7.24 -10.78 14.87
N ILE A 63 7.34 -9.76 14.02
CA ILE A 63 6.81 -8.42 14.30
C ILE A 63 5.31 -8.36 13.98
N ILE A 64 4.50 -7.98 14.97
CA ILE A 64 3.05 -7.79 14.87
C ILE A 64 2.78 -6.35 14.45
N TYR A 65 1.80 -6.10 13.58
CA TYR A 65 1.45 -4.75 13.10
C TYR A 65 -0.04 -4.41 13.25
N LYS A 66 -0.34 -3.16 13.67
CA LYS A 66 -1.71 -2.62 13.74
C LYS A 66 -2.05 -1.65 12.60
N THR A 67 -3.34 -1.64 12.26
CA THR A 67 -4.08 -0.65 11.44
C THR A 67 -3.86 -0.61 9.93
N ASN A 68 -4.42 -1.60 9.22
CA ASN A 68 -4.80 -1.45 7.80
C ASN A 68 -5.98 -0.49 7.57
N ARG A 69 -6.59 0.09 8.61
CA ARG A 69 -7.77 0.98 8.54
C ARG A 69 -7.48 2.38 9.07
N VAL A 70 -8.16 3.37 8.48
CA VAL A 70 -8.24 4.77 8.93
C VAL A 70 -8.84 4.86 10.34
N ASN A 71 -8.21 5.64 11.22
CA ASN A 71 -8.66 5.90 12.60
C ASN A 71 -9.63 7.11 12.69
N SER A 72 -10.12 7.44 13.88
CA SER A 72 -11.09 8.53 14.09
C SER A 72 -10.55 9.94 13.87
N VAL A 73 -9.24 10.18 14.07
CA VAL A 73 -8.60 11.48 13.80
C VAL A 73 -8.37 11.64 12.31
N GLU A 74 -7.75 10.63 11.68
CA GLU A 74 -7.53 10.57 10.23
C GLU A 74 -8.85 10.72 9.43
N ARG A 75 -9.96 10.18 9.95
CA ARG A 75 -11.30 10.32 9.36
C ARG A 75 -11.76 11.78 9.22
N ASN A 76 -11.41 12.65 10.17
CA ASN A 76 -11.85 14.07 10.13
C ASN A 76 -11.25 14.80 8.92
N GLU A 77 -9.99 14.49 8.60
CA GLU A 77 -9.24 15.05 7.48
C GLU A 77 -9.67 14.43 6.13
N ILE A 78 -9.68 13.09 6.09
CA ILE A 78 -10.00 12.31 4.88
C ILE A 78 -11.49 12.40 4.54
N GLY A 79 -12.36 12.65 5.52
CA GLY A 79 -13.82 12.74 5.40
C GLY A 79 -14.53 11.37 5.41
N PHE A 80 -13.79 10.27 5.39
CA PHE A 80 -14.33 8.91 5.50
C PHE A 80 -13.32 7.95 6.15
N TYR A 81 -13.82 6.82 6.65
CA TYR A 81 -12.98 5.69 7.04
C TYR A 81 -12.64 4.86 5.81
N GLY A 82 -11.49 4.19 5.76
CA GLY A 82 -11.12 3.30 4.66
C GLY A 82 -10.04 2.31 5.05
N LEU A 83 -9.67 1.43 4.11
CA LEU A 83 -8.40 0.71 4.12
C LEU A 83 -7.28 1.64 3.63
N LYS A 84 -6.07 1.53 4.19
CA LYS A 84 -4.88 2.33 3.83
C LYS A 84 -3.90 1.47 3.02
N HIS A 85 -3.46 1.97 1.88
CA HIS A 85 -2.48 1.31 1.00
C HIS A 85 -1.39 2.32 0.60
N TYR A 86 -0.18 2.17 1.13
CA TYR A 86 0.96 3.06 0.86
C TYR A 86 1.74 2.66 -0.40
N SER A 87 2.42 3.62 -1.03
CA SER A 87 3.47 3.37 -2.03
C SER A 87 4.71 2.73 -1.39
N SER A 88 5.61 2.15 -2.18
CA SER A 88 6.81 1.50 -1.65
C SER A 88 7.79 2.46 -0.95
N ASP A 89 7.85 3.72 -1.40
CA ASP A 89 8.55 4.81 -0.71
C ASP A 89 7.77 5.41 0.48
N GLY A 90 6.47 5.10 0.59
CA GLY A 90 5.56 5.62 1.60
C GLY A 90 5.23 7.12 1.48
N ASN A 91 5.56 7.77 0.35
CA ASN A 91 5.22 9.18 0.09
C ASN A 91 3.74 9.37 -0.30
N TYR A 92 3.09 8.34 -0.85
CA TYR A 92 1.68 8.35 -1.20
C TYR A 92 0.90 7.30 -0.41
N CYS A 93 -0.38 7.58 -0.15
CA CYS A 93 -1.32 6.64 0.45
C CYS A 93 -2.66 6.70 -0.29
N ALA A 94 -3.09 5.56 -0.80
CA ALA A 94 -4.44 5.33 -1.28
C ALA A 94 -5.34 4.95 -0.10
N VAL A 95 -6.55 5.51 -0.07
CA VAL A 95 -7.54 5.22 0.98
C VAL A 95 -8.88 4.86 0.33
N ASN A 96 -9.40 3.64 0.56
CA ASN A 96 -10.64 3.17 -0.09
C ASN A 96 -11.60 2.43 0.86
N LEU A 97 -12.91 2.48 0.58
CA LEU A 97 -13.94 1.74 1.34
C LEU A 97 -15.02 1.12 0.44
N ASP A 98 -15.38 -0.13 0.73
CA ASP A 98 -16.46 -0.91 0.12
C ASP A 98 -17.82 -0.50 0.75
N ASP A 99 -18.22 0.78 0.58
CA ASP A 99 -19.45 1.38 1.14
C ASP A 99 -20.07 2.50 0.27
N ASP A 100 -21.36 2.76 0.47
CA ASP A 100 -22.12 3.79 -0.27
C ASP A 100 -22.11 5.18 0.41
N ILE A 101 -20.92 5.78 0.45
CA ILE A 101 -20.65 7.15 0.93
C ILE A 101 -20.26 8.07 -0.24
N GLU A 102 -20.38 9.39 -0.08
CA GLU A 102 -20.18 10.39 -1.16
C GLU A 102 -18.82 10.25 -1.88
N TYR A 103 -17.75 10.03 -1.10
CA TYR A 103 -16.43 9.68 -1.60
C TYR A 103 -15.94 8.43 -0.87
N ASN A 104 -15.55 7.40 -1.61
CA ASN A 104 -15.06 6.12 -1.06
C ASN A 104 -13.69 5.72 -1.62
N LEU A 105 -13.01 6.64 -2.32
CA LEU A 105 -11.60 6.56 -2.71
C LEU A 105 -10.95 7.94 -2.55
N ALA A 106 -9.71 7.98 -2.04
CA ALA A 106 -8.86 9.16 -2.03
C ALA A 106 -7.40 8.81 -2.28
N LEU A 107 -6.65 9.76 -2.84
CA LEU A 107 -5.19 9.75 -2.87
C LEU A 107 -4.64 10.83 -1.97
N VAL A 108 -3.65 10.49 -1.15
CA VAL A 108 -2.99 11.39 -0.21
C VAL A 108 -1.49 11.43 -0.48
N ASP A 109 -0.97 12.64 -0.57
CA ASP A 109 0.45 12.96 -0.41
C ASP A 109 0.75 13.01 1.09
N VAL A 110 1.51 12.03 1.56
CA VAL A 110 1.83 11.81 2.97
C VAL A 110 2.92 12.79 3.44
N ALA A 111 3.83 13.16 2.54
CA ALA A 111 4.95 14.06 2.85
C ALA A 111 4.50 15.52 2.98
N ASN A 112 3.62 15.98 2.08
CA ASN A 112 3.06 17.34 2.10
C ASN A 112 1.72 17.43 2.86
N GLN A 113 1.31 16.36 3.56
CA GLN A 113 0.08 16.28 4.36
C GLN A 113 -1.16 16.80 3.60
N LYS A 114 -1.37 16.28 2.39
CA LYS A 114 -2.39 16.79 1.46
C LYS A 114 -3.16 15.69 0.75
N ILE A 115 -4.49 15.73 0.84
CA ILE A 115 -5.37 14.98 -0.07
C ILE A 115 -5.25 15.60 -1.46
N LEU A 116 -4.81 14.79 -2.43
CA LEU A 116 -4.65 15.23 -3.82
C LEU A 116 -5.97 15.21 -4.56
N PHE A 117 -6.77 14.15 -4.36
CA PHE A 117 -8.15 14.07 -4.86
C PHE A 117 -8.99 13.08 -4.05
N LYS A 118 -10.31 13.19 -4.21
CA LYS A 118 -11.31 12.19 -3.78
C LYS A 118 -12.14 11.75 -4.98
N LYS A 119 -12.62 10.50 -4.99
CA LYS A 119 -13.49 9.90 -6.03
C LYS A 119 -14.61 9.08 -5.38
N LYS A 120 -15.70 8.94 -6.14
CA LYS A 120 -16.71 7.91 -5.92
C LYS A 120 -16.48 6.78 -6.93
N LEU A 121 -16.19 5.59 -6.41
CA LEU A 121 -16.28 4.33 -7.14
C LEU A 121 -17.53 3.58 -6.68
N VAL A 122 -17.99 2.60 -7.44
CA VAL A 122 -19.21 1.86 -7.05
C VAL A 122 -18.91 0.95 -5.87
N ARG A 123 -17.81 0.18 -5.96
CA ARG A 123 -17.41 -0.80 -4.96
C ARG A 123 -15.89 -1.09 -4.98
N PRO A 124 -15.05 -0.15 -4.49
CA PRO A 124 -13.59 -0.24 -4.62
C PRO A 124 -13.00 -1.30 -3.68
N LYS A 125 -12.49 -2.40 -4.25
CA LYS A 125 -12.08 -3.60 -3.51
C LYS A 125 -10.62 -3.61 -3.07
N ARG A 126 -9.72 -3.31 -4.00
CA ARG A 126 -8.26 -3.28 -3.81
C ARG A 126 -7.71 -2.06 -4.53
N CYS A 127 -6.76 -1.36 -3.91
CA CYS A 127 -6.01 -0.31 -4.56
C CYS A 127 -4.49 -0.51 -4.34
N LEU A 128 -3.71 -0.08 -5.32
CA LEU A 128 -2.25 0.05 -5.28
C LEU A 128 -1.88 1.46 -5.70
N VAL A 129 -0.78 1.99 -5.18
CA VAL A 129 -0.26 3.31 -5.56
C VAL A 129 1.25 3.24 -5.77
N THR A 130 1.75 3.86 -6.82
CA THR A 130 3.19 3.95 -7.10
C THR A 130 3.85 5.11 -6.34
N SER A 131 5.17 5.07 -6.23
CA SER A 131 6.05 6.15 -5.78
C SER A 131 6.03 7.38 -6.71
N SER A 132 5.38 7.27 -7.88
CA SER A 132 5.07 8.42 -8.77
C SER A 132 3.66 9.00 -8.56
N GLY A 133 2.86 8.43 -7.65
CA GLY A 133 1.49 8.86 -7.35
C GLY A 133 0.43 8.35 -8.33
N VAL A 134 0.73 7.34 -9.15
CA VAL A 134 -0.26 6.68 -10.02
C VAL A 134 -1.08 5.71 -9.16
N LEU A 135 -2.40 5.88 -9.15
CA LEU A 135 -3.34 5.10 -8.35
C LEU A 135 -4.07 4.08 -9.23
N ILE A 136 -4.03 2.82 -8.84
CA ILE A 136 -4.66 1.69 -9.55
C ILE A 136 -5.69 1.05 -8.62
N CYS A 137 -6.95 0.95 -9.02
CA CYS A 137 -8.01 0.36 -8.20
C CYS A 137 -8.87 -0.65 -8.97
N GLU A 138 -9.16 -1.78 -8.31
CA GLU A 138 -10.23 -2.71 -8.67
C GLU A 138 -11.55 -2.20 -8.09
N ASP A 139 -12.54 -1.94 -8.94
CA ASP A 139 -13.93 -1.62 -8.56
C ASP A 139 -14.85 -2.77 -9.02
N TRP A 140 -15.40 -3.50 -8.06
CA TRP A 140 -16.28 -4.65 -8.27
C TRP A 140 -17.67 -4.29 -8.82
N GLY A 141 -17.95 -3.00 -9.02
CA GLY A 141 -19.17 -2.52 -9.68
C GLY A 141 -20.47 -2.92 -8.97
N ASP A 142 -21.59 -2.71 -9.67
CA ASP A 142 -22.90 -3.21 -9.24
C ASP A 142 -22.95 -4.74 -9.40
N ASN A 143 -23.28 -5.44 -8.31
CA ASN A 143 -23.54 -6.88 -8.28
C ASN A 143 -24.52 -7.34 -9.37
N LYS A 144 -25.51 -6.51 -9.74
CA LYS A 144 -26.51 -6.82 -10.78
C LYS A 144 -25.88 -6.97 -12.17
N ASN A 145 -24.88 -6.15 -12.47
CA ASN A 145 -24.30 -6.04 -13.81
C ASN A 145 -23.07 -6.96 -14.01
N LYS A 146 -22.54 -7.56 -12.93
CA LYS A 146 -21.31 -8.39 -12.94
C LYS A 146 -20.12 -7.72 -13.66
N SER A 147 -20.07 -6.40 -13.58
CA SER A 147 -19.10 -5.54 -14.24
C SER A 147 -17.96 -5.23 -13.28
N ASN A 148 -16.78 -5.79 -13.54
CA ASN A 148 -15.58 -5.46 -12.78
C ASN A 148 -14.75 -4.43 -13.56
N PHE A 149 -14.24 -3.42 -12.88
CA PHE A 149 -13.48 -2.33 -13.49
C PHE A 149 -12.08 -2.24 -12.89
N ILE A 150 -11.10 -1.99 -13.75
CA ILE A 150 -9.80 -1.48 -13.34
C ILE A 150 -9.76 -0.01 -13.75
N TYR A 151 -9.57 0.85 -12.76
CA TYR A 151 -9.29 2.26 -12.95
C TYR A 151 -7.81 2.54 -12.68
N ILE A 152 -7.21 3.39 -13.51
CA ILE A 152 -5.88 3.96 -13.29
C ILE A 152 -6.04 5.48 -13.34
N TYR A 153 -5.64 6.14 -12.26
CA TYR A 153 -5.63 7.59 -12.12
C TYR A 153 -4.20 8.11 -11.99
N ASP A 154 -3.94 9.31 -12.53
CA ASP A 154 -2.74 10.06 -12.19
C ASP A 154 -2.86 10.67 -10.78
N LYS A 155 -1.79 11.30 -10.29
CA LYS A 155 -1.77 11.95 -8.97
C LYS A 155 -2.74 13.14 -8.83
N ASN A 156 -3.27 13.66 -9.93
CA ASN A 156 -4.25 14.76 -9.95
C ASN A 156 -5.71 14.25 -10.04
N GLY A 157 -5.91 12.93 -10.17
CA GLY A 157 -7.23 12.31 -10.29
C GLY A 157 -7.79 12.28 -11.72
N ILE A 158 -6.95 12.48 -12.73
CA ILE A 158 -7.29 12.30 -14.14
C ILE A 158 -7.33 10.80 -14.45
N GLU A 159 -8.37 10.31 -15.12
CA GLU A 159 -8.49 8.91 -15.53
C GLU A 159 -7.56 8.63 -16.71
N LEU A 160 -6.46 7.92 -16.46
CA LEU A 160 -5.49 7.51 -17.48
C LEU A 160 -5.96 6.25 -18.21
N LEU A 161 -6.66 5.35 -17.50
CA LEU A 161 -7.25 4.15 -18.09
C LEU A 161 -8.47 3.68 -17.29
N LYS A 162 -9.50 3.25 -18.02
CA LYS A 162 -10.61 2.44 -17.50
C LYS A 162 -10.74 1.17 -18.34
N LYS A 163 -10.62 0.01 -17.69
CA LYS A 163 -10.71 -1.30 -18.36
C LYS A 163 -11.79 -2.16 -17.71
N VAL A 164 -12.73 -2.64 -18.53
CA VAL A 164 -13.92 -3.39 -18.09
C VAL A 164 -13.70 -4.88 -18.30
N HIS A 165 -14.05 -5.68 -17.29
CA HIS A 165 -14.00 -7.15 -17.30
C HIS A 165 -15.34 -7.74 -16.88
N ARG A 166 -15.68 -8.92 -17.41
CA ARG A 166 -16.86 -9.71 -17.01
C ARG A 166 -16.63 -10.63 -15.80
N TYR A 167 -15.40 -10.64 -15.28
CA TYR A 167 -14.95 -11.51 -14.20
C TYR A 167 -14.16 -10.70 -13.16
N PHE A 168 -14.23 -11.13 -11.91
CA PHE A 168 -13.41 -10.57 -10.82
C PHE A 168 -11.92 -10.83 -11.05
N LEU A 169 -11.05 -9.98 -10.49
CA LEU A 169 -9.61 -10.21 -10.60
C LEU A 169 -9.19 -11.35 -9.68
N GLY A 170 -8.14 -12.06 -10.08
CA GLY A 170 -7.54 -13.16 -9.33
C GLY A 170 -6.62 -12.71 -8.21
N ASP A 171 -5.76 -13.63 -7.79
CA ASP A 171 -4.74 -13.42 -6.76
C ASP A 171 -3.66 -12.44 -7.25
N ILE A 172 -3.27 -12.53 -8.52
CA ILE A 172 -2.38 -11.54 -9.13
C ILE A 172 -3.13 -10.22 -9.28
N PHE A 173 -2.71 -9.24 -8.48
CA PHE A 173 -3.02 -7.81 -8.59
C PHE A 173 -1.81 -7.07 -8.01
N GLN A 174 -0.78 -6.83 -8.83
CA GLN A 174 0.53 -6.39 -8.34
C GLN A 174 1.28 -5.47 -9.32
N LEU A 175 2.08 -4.56 -8.76
CA LEU A 175 3.11 -3.83 -9.48
C LEU A 175 4.34 -4.73 -9.70
N SER A 176 5.20 -4.35 -10.65
CA SER A 176 6.59 -4.83 -10.72
C SER A 176 7.48 -4.09 -9.71
N ASP A 177 8.65 -4.66 -9.39
CA ASP A 177 9.62 -4.13 -8.41
C ASP A 177 10.08 -2.68 -8.71
N ASN A 178 10.04 -2.29 -9.99
CA ASN A 178 10.38 -0.95 -10.48
C ASN A 178 9.15 -0.06 -10.70
N GLU A 179 7.97 -0.51 -10.28
CA GLU A 179 6.64 0.10 -10.38
C GLU A 179 6.20 0.55 -11.78
N SER A 180 6.92 0.18 -12.85
CA SER A 180 6.59 0.61 -14.23
C SER A 180 5.56 -0.27 -14.92
N VAL A 181 5.20 -1.41 -14.33
CA VAL A 181 4.25 -2.37 -14.88
C VAL A 181 3.24 -2.76 -13.82
N PHE A 182 1.96 -2.73 -14.18
CA PHE A 182 0.91 -3.37 -13.41
C PHE A 182 0.50 -4.70 -14.07
N ASN A 183 0.41 -5.76 -13.28
CA ASN A 183 0.08 -7.11 -13.69
C ASN A 183 -1.14 -7.60 -12.91
N TYR A 184 -2.08 -8.26 -13.60
CA TYR A 184 -3.24 -8.88 -12.96
C TYR A 184 -3.73 -10.11 -13.70
N GLU A 185 -4.57 -10.90 -13.03
CA GLU A 185 -5.20 -12.12 -13.56
C GLU A 185 -6.73 -12.03 -13.40
N LEU A 186 -7.47 -12.83 -14.17
CA LEU A 186 -8.93 -13.00 -14.01
C LEU A 186 -9.27 -14.34 -13.37
N ASN A 187 -10.06 -14.29 -12.30
CA ASN A 187 -10.22 -15.38 -11.32
C ASN A 187 -10.94 -16.64 -11.83
N LEU A 188 -11.49 -16.62 -13.06
CA LEU A 188 -12.20 -17.75 -13.69
C LEU A 188 -11.61 -18.18 -15.04
N THR A 189 -10.71 -17.40 -15.63
CA THR A 189 -10.09 -17.73 -16.93
C THR A 189 -8.58 -17.89 -16.86
N HIS A 190 -7.96 -17.55 -15.72
CA HIS A 190 -6.52 -17.47 -15.51
C HIS A 190 -5.79 -16.61 -16.56
N GLN A 191 -6.54 -15.73 -17.26
CA GLN A 191 -5.99 -14.85 -18.26
C GLN A 191 -5.21 -13.73 -17.58
N LYS A 192 -3.90 -13.71 -17.81
CA LYS A 192 -2.98 -12.73 -17.25
C LYS A 192 -2.86 -11.53 -18.20
N PHE A 193 -2.86 -10.35 -17.61
CA PHE A 193 -2.77 -9.06 -18.30
C PHE A 193 -1.61 -8.25 -17.74
N LYS A 194 -0.98 -7.49 -18.63
CA LYS A 194 0.10 -6.57 -18.35
C LYS A 194 -0.31 -5.18 -18.85
N ILE A 195 -0.04 -4.15 -18.07
CA ILE A 195 -0.19 -2.74 -18.43
C ILE A 195 1.14 -2.06 -18.15
N ASN A 196 1.76 -1.45 -19.16
CA ASN A 196 2.90 -0.56 -18.95
C ASN A 196 2.35 0.79 -18.47
N LEU A 197 2.81 1.28 -17.32
CA LEU A 197 2.28 2.50 -16.74
C LEU A 197 2.95 3.76 -17.33
N LYS A 198 4.13 3.63 -17.94
CA LYS A 198 4.82 4.75 -18.61
C LYS A 198 4.07 5.23 -19.85
N GLU A 199 3.60 4.28 -20.65
CA GLU A 199 2.74 4.49 -21.84
C GLU A 199 1.39 5.18 -21.54
N LEU A 200 1.05 5.40 -20.27
CA LEU A 200 -0.15 6.11 -19.81
C LEU A 200 0.14 7.50 -19.21
N THR A 201 1.42 7.90 -19.15
CA THR A 201 1.89 9.12 -18.46
C THR A 201 2.80 10.02 -19.31
N GLU A 202 2.96 9.67 -20.59
CA GLU A 202 3.73 10.38 -21.62
C GLU A 202 2.78 11.11 -22.59
#